data_AF-A0A2E4WGZ8-F1
#
_entry.id   AF-A0A2E4WGZ8-F1
#
_cell.length_a   1.000
_cell.length_b   1.000
_cell.length_c   1.000
_cell.angle_alpha   90.00
_cell.angle_beta   90.00
_cell.angle_gamma   90.00
#
_symmetry.space_group_name_H-M   'P 1'
#
loop_
_entity.id
_entity.type
_entity.pdbx_description
1 polymer ?
#
loop_
_entity_poly.entity_id
_entity_poly.type
_entity_poly.pdbx_seq_one_letter_code
_entity_poly.pdbx_strand_id
1 'polypeptide(L)'
;MKKILIISLLILTYFPLNFTYANNITTIAPLIKDVKDSVVSIKNIKNSSNTNTPISGSGFIISQEGYIVTNYHVIKDSKNIK
;
A
#
# COMPACT_ATOMS: atom_id res chain seq x y z
N MET A 1 -3.91 -54.73 2.43
CA MET A 1 -5.07 -53.80 2.48
C MET A 1 -4.97 -52.79 3.63
N LYS A 2 -4.78 -53.22 4.89
CA LYS A 2 -4.70 -52.30 6.06
C LYS A 2 -3.61 -51.22 5.97
N LYS A 3 -2.43 -51.53 5.41
CA LYS A 3 -1.31 -50.58 5.24
C LYS A 3 -1.61 -49.44 4.25
N ILE A 4 -2.29 -49.72 3.13
CA ILE A 4 -2.74 -48.70 2.16
C ILE A 4 -3.76 -47.75 2.82
N LEU A 5 -4.65 -48.29 3.66
CA LEU A 5 -5.69 -47.53 4.35
C LEU A 5 -5.08 -46.53 5.35
N ILE A 6 -4.02 -46.94 6.06
CA ILE A 6 -3.27 -46.07 6.99
C ILE A 6 -2.53 -44.94 6.24
N ILE A 7 -1.91 -45.25 5.09
CA ILE A 7 -1.20 -44.24 4.28
C ILE A 7 -2.19 -43.22 3.69
N SER A 8 -3.35 -43.68 3.20
CA SER A 8 -4.42 -42.81 2.72
C SER A 8 -4.95 -41.89 3.81
N LEU A 9 -5.11 -42.39 5.04
CA LEU A 9 -5.57 -41.61 6.19
C LEU A 9 -4.54 -40.53 6.60
N LEU A 10 -3.24 -40.87 6.59
CA LEU A 10 -2.16 -39.93 6.88
C LEU A 10 -2.09 -38.79 5.84
N ILE A 11 -2.21 -39.11 4.54
CA ILE A 11 -2.24 -38.11 3.47
C ILE A 11 -3.43 -37.16 3.62
N LEU A 12 -4.59 -37.69 3.99
CA LEU A 12 -5.80 -36.89 4.23
C LEU A 12 -5.63 -35.88 5.37
N THR A 13 -4.85 -36.22 6.40
CA THR A 13 -4.56 -35.32 7.53
C THR A 13 -3.44 -34.32 7.28
N TYR A 14 -2.46 -34.64 6.42
CA TYR A 14 -1.34 -33.74 6.11
C TYR A 14 -1.70 -32.62 5.12
N PHE A 15 -2.66 -32.87 4.22
CA PHE A 15 -3.10 -31.88 3.23
C PHE A 15 -3.74 -30.61 3.83
N PRO A 16 -4.68 -30.68 4.81
CA PRO A 16 -5.29 -29.48 5.41
C PRO A 16 -4.35 -28.64 6.28
N LEU A 17 -3.28 -29.24 6.83
CA LEU A 17 -2.26 -28.54 7.61
C LEU A 17 -1.51 -27.51 6.75
N ASN A 18 -1.13 -27.88 5.53
CA ASN A 18 -0.43 -26.99 4.60
C ASN A 18 -1.34 -25.86 4.08
N PHE A 19 -2.64 -26.13 3.89
CA PHE A 19 -3.61 -25.12 3.45
C PHE A 19 -3.86 -24.05 4.52
N THR A 20 -3.96 -24.45 5.79
CA THR A 20 -4.16 -23.50 6.91
C THR A 20 -2.94 -22.58 7.09
N TYR A 21 -1.72 -23.11 6.93
CA TYR A 21 -0.50 -22.31 7.03
C TYR A 21 -0.39 -21.22 5.94
N ALA A 22 -0.78 -21.53 4.69
CA ALA A 22 -0.77 -20.56 3.59
C ALA A 22 -1.76 -19.40 3.80
N ASN A 23 -2.85 -19.61 4.53
CA ASN A 23 -3.85 -18.59 4.82
C ASN A 23 -3.48 -17.66 5.98
N ASN A 24 -2.42 -17.98 6.73
CA ASN A 24 -1.94 -17.20 7.88
C ASN A 24 -0.81 -16.23 7.51
N ILE A 25 -0.60 -15.97 6.21
CA ILE A 25 0.34 -14.95 5.74
C ILE A 25 -0.23 -13.59 6.15
N THR A 26 0.49 -12.89 7.02
CA THR A 26 0.14 -11.52 7.43
C THR A 26 0.08 -10.62 6.20
N THR A 27 -1.13 -10.18 5.85
CA THR A 27 -1.35 -9.25 4.74
C THR A 27 -1.21 -7.80 5.21
N ILE A 28 -0.62 -6.94 4.37
CA ILE A 28 -0.59 -5.49 4.59
C ILE A 28 -1.91 -4.81 4.18
N ALA A 29 -2.85 -5.55 3.58
CA ALA A 29 -4.12 -4.99 3.10
C ALA A 29 -4.94 -4.27 4.19
N PRO A 30 -5.04 -4.77 5.45
CA PRO A 30 -5.69 -4.05 6.54
C PRO A 30 -5.02 -2.70 6.81
N LEU A 31 -3.69 -2.67 6.88
CA LEU A 31 -2.94 -1.42 7.08
C LEU A 31 -3.20 -0.43 5.94
N ILE A 32 -3.13 -0.89 4.69
CA ILE A 32 -3.42 -0.03 3.52
C ILE A 32 -4.85 0.51 3.58
N LYS A 33 -5.81 -0.34 3.95
CA LYS A 33 -7.22 0.04 4.06
C LYS A 33 -7.42 1.17 5.07
N ASP A 34 -6.67 1.15 6.17
CA ASP A 34 -6.79 2.13 7.23
C ASP A 34 -6.06 3.46 6.90
N VAL A 35 -4.97 3.42 6.14
CA VAL A 35 -4.14 4.62 5.87
C VAL A 35 -4.41 5.29 4.53
N LYS A 36 -4.98 4.59 3.55
CA LYS A 36 -5.08 5.06 2.15
C LYS A 36 -5.75 6.43 2.00
N ASP A 37 -6.72 6.75 2.85
CA ASP A 37 -7.51 7.98 2.73
C ASP A 37 -6.73 9.20 3.28
N SER A 38 -5.66 8.97 4.05
CA SER A 38 -4.78 10.04 4.56
C SER A 38 -3.61 10.37 3.61
N VAL A 39 -3.40 9.57 2.55
CA VAL A 39 -2.32 9.77 1.58
C VAL A 39 -2.85 10.56 0.38
N VAL A 40 -2.22 11.69 0.07
CA VAL A 40 -2.65 12.58 -1.01
C VAL A 40 -1.58 12.70 -2.10
N SER A 41 -2.03 12.91 -3.33
CA SER A 41 -1.16 13.31 -4.43
C SER A 41 -0.95 14.81 -4.41
N ILE A 42 0.28 15.25 -4.70
CA ILE A 42 0.65 16.67 -4.75
C ILE A 42 1.25 16.96 -6.13
N LYS A 43 0.69 17.96 -6.81
CA LYS A 43 1.14 18.43 -8.12
C LYS A 43 1.59 19.87 -8.03
N ASN A 44 2.87 20.10 -8.31
CA ASN A 44 3.46 21.42 -8.39
C ASN A 44 3.40 21.92 -9.84
N ILE A 45 2.64 22.99 -10.05
CA ILE A 45 2.45 23.61 -11.36
C ILE A 45 3.36 24.84 -11.43
N LYS A 46 4.45 24.72 -12.17
CA LYS A 46 5.28 25.87 -12.56
C LYS A 46 4.67 26.49 -13.82
N ASN A 47 4.42 27.79 -13.82
CA ASN A 47 4.05 28.54 -15.03
C ASN A 47 5.33 29.20 -15.56
N SER A 48 6.14 28.48 -16.35
CA SER A 48 7.25 29.08 -17.08
C SER A 48 7.24 28.59 -18.52
N SER A 49 7.12 29.53 -19.45
CA SER A 49 6.65 29.32 -20.83
C SER A 49 7.53 28.48 -21.77
N ASN A 50 8.52 27.71 -21.29
CA ASN A 50 9.45 27.02 -22.20
C ASN A 50 9.92 25.60 -21.85
N THR A 51 9.34 24.92 -20.85
CA THR A 51 9.36 23.44 -20.68
C THR A 51 8.85 23.11 -19.28
N ASN A 52 7.54 22.99 -19.14
CA ASN A 52 6.91 22.66 -17.86
C ASN A 52 6.90 21.15 -17.64
N THR A 53 7.90 20.60 -16.95
CA THR A 53 7.73 19.32 -16.27
C THR A 53 7.11 19.60 -14.89
N PRO A 54 5.81 19.32 -14.67
CA PRO A 54 5.23 19.43 -13.34
C PRO A 54 5.97 18.47 -12.40
N ILE A 55 6.40 18.97 -11.23
CA ILE A 55 6.93 18.11 -10.17
C ILE A 55 5.73 17.44 -9.50
N SER A 56 5.74 16.11 -9.45
CA SER A 56 4.70 15.32 -8.79
C SER A 56 5.27 14.62 -7.56
N GLY A 57 4.45 14.49 -6.52
CA GLY A 57 4.82 13.83 -5.28
C GLY A 57 3.59 13.41 -4.47
N SER A 58 3.83 13.08 -3.20
CA SER A 58 2.81 12.66 -2.25
C SER A 58 2.97 13.39 -0.92
N GLY A 59 1.92 13.36 -0.11
CA GLY A 59 1.94 13.83 1.26
C GLY A 59 0.94 13.09 2.13
N PHE A 60 0.95 13.41 3.42
CA PHE A 60 0.07 12.83 4.42
C PHE A 60 -0.74 13.92 5.12
N ILE A 61 -2.03 13.70 5.28
CA ILE A 61 -2.89 14.53 6.12
C ILE A 61 -2.55 14.21 7.59
N ILE A 62 -2.19 15.21 8.38
CA ILE A 62 -1.78 15.05 9.79
C ILE A 62 -2.81 15.59 10.79
N SER A 63 -3.90 16.18 10.30
CA SER A 63 -4.87 16.91 11.12
C SER A 63 -6.25 16.96 10.45
N GLN A 64 -7.31 17.16 11.23
CA GLN A 64 -8.68 17.22 10.72
C GLN A 64 -8.97 18.51 9.93
N GLU A 65 -8.19 19.55 10.19
CA GLU A 65 -8.24 20.85 9.51
C GLU A 65 -7.61 20.79 8.11
N GLY A 66 -6.96 19.68 7.76
CA GLY A 66 -6.38 19.45 6.43
C GLY A 66 -4.92 19.86 6.28
N TYR A 67 -4.15 20.05 7.37
CA TYR A 67 -2.70 20.20 7.27
C TYR A 67 -2.06 18.94 6.66
N ILE A 68 -1.18 19.17 5.66
CA ILE A 68 -0.48 18.13 4.90
C ILE A 68 1.02 18.27 5.11
N VAL A 69 1.72 17.16 5.35
CA VAL A 69 3.18 17.07 5.36
C VAL A 69 3.66 16.44 4.05
N THR A 70 4.65 17.07 3.43
CA THR A 70 5.34 16.57 2.23
C THR A 70 6.81 16.97 2.26
N ASN A 71 7.59 16.44 1.31
CA ASN A 71 8.97 16.80 1.15
C ASN A 71 9.13 18.22 0.59
N TYR A 72 10.11 18.97 1.08
CA TYR A 72 10.37 20.33 0.61
C TYR A 72 10.60 20.42 -0.91
N HIS A 73 11.32 19.45 -1.50
CA HIS A 73 11.60 19.45 -2.94
C HIS A 73 10.35 19.27 -3.81
N VAL A 74 9.24 18.75 -3.26
CA VAL A 74 7.97 18.60 -3.99
C VAL A 74 7.31 19.96 -4.19
N ILE A 75 7.36 20.83 -3.19
CA ILE A 75 6.72 22.16 -3.20
C ILE A 75 7.67 23.30 -3.56
N LYS A 76 8.99 23.02 -3.66
CA LYS A 76 9.98 24.05 -3.96
C LYS A 76 9.66 24.77 -5.28
N ASP A 77 9.77 26.10 -5.26
CA ASP A 77 9.51 27.00 -6.40
C ASP A 77 8.10 26.84 -6.99
N SER A 78 7.13 26.34 -6.21
CA SER A 78 5.75 26.20 -6.66
C SER A 78 5.06 27.55 -6.75
N LYS A 79 4.47 27.85 -7.90
CA LYS A 79 3.52 28.97 -8.01
C LYS A 79 2.11 28.54 -7.60
N ASN A 80 1.78 27.26 -7.82
CA ASN A 80 0.51 26.67 -7.46
C ASN A 80 0.70 25.19 -7.10
N ILE A 81 -0.02 24.75 -6.07
CA ILE A 81 -0.04 23.37 -5.59
C ILE A 81 -1.49 22.87 -5.71
N LYS A 82 -1.67 21.68 -6.29
CA LYS A 82 -2.96 20.99 -6.43
C LYS A 82 -2.88 19.55 -5.97
#